data_AF-A0A815T6I5-F1
#
_entry.id   AF-A0A815T6I5-F1
#
_cell.length_a   1.000
_cell.length_b   1.000
_cell.length_c   1.000
_cell.angle_alpha   90.00
_cell.angle_beta   90.00
_cell.angle_gamma   90.00
#
_symmetry.space_group_name_H-M   'P 1'
#
loop_
_entity.id
_entity.type
_entity.pdbx_description
1 polymer ?
#
loop_
_entity_poly.entity_id
_entity_poly.type
_entity_poly.pdbx_seq_one_letter_code
_entity_poly.pdbx_strand_id
1 'polypeptide(L)' 'NGNIYVADTGNSRALRFPSGSTNTTNGTIVAGGNGPGPNANRLSNPRGVMVDQSGNV' A
#
# COMPACT_ATOMS: atom_id res chain seq x y z
N ASN A 1 3.79 7.19 14.57
CA ASN A 1 2.88 6.26 13.86
C ASN A 1 3.67 5.05 13.38
N GLY A 2 3.63 3.94 14.12
CA GLY A 2 4.36 2.69 13.77
C GLY A 2 3.67 1.86 12.68
N ASN A 3 3.08 2.53 11.69
CA ASN A 3 2.40 1.85 10.59
C ASN A 3 3.44 1.23 9.64
N ILE A 4 3.12 0.07 9.10
CA ILE A 4 3.91 -0.58 8.05
C ILE A 4 3.19 -0.38 6.72
N TYR A 5 3.93 0.04 5.71
CA TYR A 5 3.44 0.20 4.35
C TYR A 5 4.14 -0.80 3.43
N VAL A 6 3.38 -1.47 2.57
CA VAL A 6 3.86 -2.54 1.71
C VAL A 6 3.48 -2.24 0.27
N ALA A 7 4.48 -2.21 -0.62
CA ALA A 7 4.27 -2.29 -2.06
C ALA A 7 4.04 -3.77 -2.42
N ASP A 8 2.80 -4.14 -2.70
CA ASP A 8 2.41 -5.49 -3.09
C ASP A 8 2.44 -5.59 -4.62
N THR A 9 3.66 -5.77 -5.16
CA THR A 9 3.96 -5.69 -6.60
C THR A 9 3.07 -6.62 -7.43
N GLY A 10 2.94 -7.88 -7.00
CA GLY A 10 2.18 -8.89 -7.74
C GLY A 10 0.68 -8.59 -7.81
N ASN A 11 0.15 -7.88 -6.82
CA ASN A 11 -1.26 -7.49 -6.76
C ASN A 11 -1.52 -6.05 -7.20
N SER A 12 -0.51 -5.33 -7.71
CA SER A 12 -0.67 -3.97 -8.25
C SER A 12 -1.33 -3.01 -7.24
N ARG A 13 -0.91 -3.07 -5.96
CA ARG A 13 -1.48 -2.28 -4.87
C ARG A 13 -0.45 -1.89 -3.80
N ALA A 14 -0.79 -0.89 -3.00
CA ALA A 14 -0.11 -0.56 -1.76
C ALA A 14 -1.04 -0.81 -0.57
N LEU A 15 -0.49 -1.41 0.49
CA LEU A 15 -1.21 -1.75 1.72
C LEU A 15 -0.64 -0.97 2.91
N ARG A 16 -1.51 -0.64 3.86
CA ARG A 16 -1.15 -0.12 5.19
C ARG A 16 -1.57 -1.10 6.28
N PHE A 17 -0.67 -1.33 7.23
CA PHE A 17 -0.88 -2.10 8.44
C PHE A 17 -0.66 -1.18 9.65
N PRO A 18 -1.63 -1.08 10.59
CA PRO A 18 -1.45 -0.33 11.82
C PRO A 18 -0.30 -0.87 12.68
N SER A 19 0.23 -0.03 13.58
CA SER A 19 1.19 -0.48 14.59
C SER A 19 0.64 -1.67 15.40
N GLY A 20 1.48 -2.68 15.62
CA GLY A 20 1.09 -3.92 16.32
C GLY A 20 0.37 -4.96 15.46
N SER A 21 0.29 -4.76 14.15
CA SER A 21 -0.25 -5.77 13.23
C SER A 21 0.54 -7.08 13.31
N THR A 22 -0.20 -8.19 13.23
CA THR A 22 0.34 -9.56 13.23
C THR A 22 0.13 -10.20 11.85
N ASN A 23 0.59 -11.45 11.70
CA ASN A 23 0.35 -12.26 10.49
C ASN A 23 -1.14 -12.55 10.20
N THR A 24 -2.05 -12.29 11.13
CA THR A 24 -3.50 -12.43 10.93
C THR A 24 -4.20 -11.11 10.63
N THR A 25 -3.47 -9.98 10.65
CA THR A 25 -4.05 -8.66 10.39
C THR A 25 -4.21 -8.45 8.89
N ASN A 26 -5.41 -8.05 8.45
CA ASN A 26 -5.66 -7.66 7.06
C ASN A 26 -5.17 -6.23 6.80
N GLY A 27 -4.39 -6.02 5.73
CA GLY A 27 -3.94 -4.70 5.31
C GLY A 27 -5.07 -3.90 4.66
N THR A 28 -5.07 -2.58 4.86
CA THR A 28 -5.96 -1.66 4.14
C THR A 28 -5.32 -1.24 2.83
N ILE A 29 -6.03 -1.36 1.70
CA ILE A 29 -5.56 -0.82 0.42
C ILE A 29 -5.57 0.70 0.50
N VAL A 30 -4.41 1.33 0.28
CA VAL A 30 -4.24 2.79 0.28
C VAL A 30 -4.01 3.35 -1.12
N ALA A 31 -3.56 2.52 -2.07
CA ALA A 31 -3.46 2.86 -3.48
C ALA A 31 -3.51 1.59 -4.36
N GLY A 32 -3.98 1.72 -5.59
CA GLY A 32 -4.07 0.61 -6.56
C GLY A 32 -5.16 -0.42 -6.22
N GLY A 33 -4.92 -1.68 -6.58
CA GLY A 33 -5.84 -2.80 -6.35
C GLY A 33 -6.81 -3.12 -7.49
N ASN A 34 -6.81 -2.30 -8.54
CA ASN A 34 -7.65 -2.48 -9.73
C ASN A 34 -6.85 -2.98 -10.94
N GLY A 35 -5.72 -3.67 -10.69
CA GLY A 35 -4.76 -4.09 -11.71
C GLY A 35 -3.97 -2.92 -12.34
N PRO A 36 -3.04 -3.22 -13.27
CA PRO A 36 -2.17 -2.22 -13.89
C PRO A 36 -2.91 -1.33 -14.91
N GLY A 37 -2.64 -0.02 -14.88
CA GLY A 37 -3.17 0.92 -15.87
C GLY A 37 -2.84 2.39 -15.54
N PRO A 38 -3.24 3.33 -16.41
CA PRO A 38 -2.85 4.74 -16.32
C PRO A 38 -3.73 5.56 -15.36
N ASN A 39 -4.86 5.01 -14.91
CA ASN A 39 -5.79 5.72 -14.04
C ASN A 39 -5.21 5.84 -12.62
N ALA A 40 -5.56 6.92 -11.93
CA ALA A 40 -5.04 7.21 -10.59
C ALA A 40 -5.31 6.10 -9.54
N ASN A 41 -6.34 5.26 -9.74
CA ASN A 41 -6.66 4.12 -8.88
C ASN A 41 -6.00 2.80 -9.31
N ARG A 42 -5.00 2.85 -10.20
CA ARG A 42 -4.29 1.70 -10.75
C ARG A 42 -2.78 1.90 -10.58
N LEU A 43 -2.09 0.89 -10.10
CA LEU A 43 -0.63 0.89 -10.00
C LEU A 43 -0.08 -0.21 -10.91
N SER A 44 1.06 0.03 -11.54
CA SER A 44 1.75 -0.97 -12.34
C SER A 44 3.07 -1.34 -11.67
N ASN A 45 3.17 -2.59 -11.19
CA ASN A 45 4.37 -3.14 -10.57
C ASN A 45 5.00 -2.21 -9.50
N PRO A 46 4.26 -1.75 -8.48
CA PRO A 46 4.82 -0.89 -7.44
C PRO A 46 5.97 -1.60 -6.73
N ARG A 47 7.13 -0.94 -6.57
CA ARG A 47 8.32 -1.51 -5.91
C ARG A 47 8.69 -0.83 -4.59
N GLY A 48 8.03 0.28 -4.27
CA GLY A 48 8.28 1.04 -3.07
C GLY A 48 7.05 1.87 -2.68
N VAL A 49 7.03 2.28 -1.43
CA VAL A 49 6.06 3.24 -0.88
C VAL A 49 6.86 4.27 -0.10
N MET A 50 6.58 5.56 -0.34
CA MET A 50 7.09 6.66 0.47
C MET A 50 5.94 7.28 1.24
N VAL A 51 6.23 7.79 2.43
CA VAL A 51 5.23 8.41 3.29
C VAL A 51 5.78 9.76 3.71
N ASP A 52 4.98 10.82 3.57
CA ASP A 52 5.36 12.14 4.04
C ASP A 52 5.25 12.25 5.57
N GLN A 53 5.66 13.38 6.14
CA GLN A 53 5.58 13.62 7.58
C GLN A 53 4.14 13.65 8.12
N SER A 54 3.14 13.89 7.26
CA SER A 54 1.73 13.90 7.62
C SER A 54 1.08 12.50 7.54
N GLY A 55 1.79 11.51 6.99
CA GLY A 55 1.30 10.15 6.84
C GLY A 55 0.60 9.86 5.51
N ASN A 56 0.73 10.76 4.52
CA ASN A 56 0.18 10.55 3.18
C ASN A 56 1.08 9.62 2.35
N VAL A 57 0.45 8.79 1.53
CA VAL A 57 1.05 7.83 0.60
C VAL A 57 0.86 8.31 -0.84
#